data_AF-A0A2D6IR68-F1
#
_entry.id   AF-A0A2D6IR68-F1
#
_cell.length_a   1.000
_cell.length_b   1.000
_cell.length_c   1.000
_cell.angle_alpha   90.00
_cell.angle_beta   90.00
_cell.angle_gamma   90.00
#
_symmetry.space_group_name_H-M   'P 1'
#
loop_
_entity.id
_entity.type
_entity.pdbx_description
1 polymer ?
#
loop_
_entity_poly.entity_id
_entity_poly.type
_entity_poly.pdbx_seq_one_letter_code
_entity_poly.pdbx_strand_id
1 'polypeptide(L)'
;MDQFMSEAGHVAFIIPFASAVLIWWLGTILLLAVTRKLYVSKIVGLMFVSAILMQLGFFGLYYFSHHSVGSYAAYGSFLSTILIWVWLESSFLVGWVTGPRKVSCSPNLRGFERAKQAFQAVLHHEIHIVVLALGIFLVTKDTENYVGFYAFLILWGMRTSSKLNLFFGVRNLYINFLPDKIAYLSTYFRQKSCNALFPFLFALAFTINLLFWNNAFMSLGTSQYVGNILLASLMSLGLLEHILMVVPFNCNGIWSFGLTVQK
;
A
#
# COMPACT_ATOMS: atom_id res chain seq x y z
N MET A 1 -24.89 19.27 -26.12
CA MET A 1 -25.05 18.68 -24.78
C MET A 1 -24.13 17.48 -24.60
N ASP A 2 -24.07 16.56 -25.57
CA ASP A 2 -23.16 15.40 -25.56
C ASP A 2 -21.67 15.74 -25.45
N GLN A 3 -21.20 16.81 -26.10
CA GLN A 3 -19.80 17.23 -26.01
C GLN A 3 -19.42 17.80 -24.62
N PHE A 4 -20.34 18.53 -23.97
CA PHE A 4 -20.16 19.03 -22.60
C PHE A 4 -20.26 17.90 -21.56
N MET A 5 -21.14 16.92 -21.78
CA MET A 5 -21.22 15.72 -20.93
C MET A 5 -20.01 14.80 -21.10
N SER A 6 -19.44 14.73 -22.31
CA SER A 6 -18.17 14.05 -22.58
C SER A 6 -16.99 14.72 -21.86
N GLU A 7 -16.84 16.04 -21.99
CA GLU A 7 -15.77 16.79 -21.29
C GLU A 7 -15.90 16.70 -19.76
N ALA A 8 -17.10 16.84 -19.22
CA ALA A 8 -17.35 16.67 -17.78
C ALA A 8 -17.04 15.24 -17.30
N GLY A 9 -17.35 14.22 -18.12
CA GLY A 9 -17.01 12.83 -17.83
C GLY A 9 -15.51 12.56 -17.84
N HIS A 10 -14.76 13.17 -18.75
CA HIS A 10 -13.30 13.07 -18.80
C HIS A 10 -12.63 13.75 -17.60
N VAL A 11 -13.08 14.94 -17.20
CA VAL A 11 -12.55 15.63 -16.02
C VAL A 11 -12.86 14.84 -14.74
N ALA A 12 -14.08 14.30 -14.62
CA ALA A 12 -14.49 13.45 -13.51
C ALA A 12 -13.72 12.12 -13.42
N PHE A 13 -13.10 11.68 -14.51
CA PHE A 13 -12.20 10.52 -14.54
C PHE A 13 -10.75 10.91 -14.19
N ILE A 14 -10.23 11.95 -14.85
CA ILE A 14 -8.81 12.33 -14.79
C ILE A 14 -8.42 12.75 -13.37
N ILE A 15 -9.27 13.53 -12.69
CA ILE A 15 -8.96 14.04 -11.35
C ILE A 15 -8.79 12.92 -10.32
N PRO A 16 -9.74 11.99 -10.11
CA PRO A 16 -9.55 10.89 -9.17
C PRO A 16 -8.40 9.97 -9.56
N PHE A 17 -8.25 9.66 -10.85
CA PHE A 17 -7.14 8.84 -11.32
C PHE A 17 -5.78 9.49 -10.98
N ALA A 18 -5.59 10.75 -11.36
CA ALA A 18 -4.37 11.49 -11.08
C ALA A 18 -4.13 11.64 -9.57
N SER A 19 -5.19 11.85 -8.78
CA SER A 19 -5.08 11.94 -7.31
C SER A 19 -4.54 10.66 -6.71
N ALA A 20 -5.08 9.49 -7.10
CA ALA A 20 -4.59 8.20 -6.61
C ALA A 20 -3.12 7.97 -6.99
N VAL A 21 -2.76 8.26 -8.25
CA VAL A 21 -1.37 8.14 -8.74
C VAL A 21 -0.42 9.07 -7.98
N LEU A 22 -0.78 10.34 -7.81
CA LEU A 22 0.03 11.33 -7.11
C LEU A 22 0.22 10.96 -5.64
N ILE A 23 -0.85 10.58 -4.94
CA ILE A 23 -0.79 10.17 -3.53
C ILE A 23 0.10 8.94 -3.37
N TRP A 24 -0.06 7.94 -4.23
CA TRP A 24 0.76 6.73 -4.19
C TRP A 24 2.25 7.04 -4.48
N TRP A 25 2.52 7.83 -5.51
CA TRP A 25 3.88 8.18 -5.92
C TRP A 25 4.60 9.01 -4.85
N LEU A 26 3.98 10.11 -4.41
CA LEU A 26 4.52 10.99 -3.37
C LEU A 26 4.64 10.27 -2.04
N GLY A 27 3.63 9.46 -1.67
CA GLY A 27 3.66 8.66 -0.44
C GLY A 27 4.84 7.70 -0.42
N THR A 28 5.08 6.99 -1.52
CA THR A 28 6.20 6.05 -1.63
C THR A 28 7.55 6.77 -1.58
N ILE A 29 7.72 7.87 -2.33
CA ILE A 29 8.95 8.67 -2.30
C ILE A 29 9.22 9.22 -0.90
N LEU A 30 8.21 9.81 -0.26
CA LEU A 30 8.33 10.43 1.05
C LEU A 30 8.67 9.39 2.12
N LEU A 31 7.98 8.24 2.13
CA LEU A 31 8.26 7.16 3.07
C LEU A 31 9.69 6.64 2.92
N LEU A 32 10.16 6.42 1.69
CA LEU A 32 11.54 5.99 1.43
C LEU A 32 12.55 7.05 1.89
N ALA A 33 12.33 8.33 1.54
CA ALA A 33 13.23 9.41 1.92
C ALA A 33 13.35 9.57 3.44
N VAL A 34 12.24 9.43 4.16
CA VAL A 34 12.20 9.62 5.62
C VAL A 34 12.72 8.41 6.39
N THR A 35 12.51 7.19 5.91
CA THR A 35 12.80 5.98 6.69
C THR A 35 14.17 5.36 6.42
N ARG A 36 14.79 5.61 5.26
CA ARG A 36 15.98 4.88 4.79
C ARG A 36 17.21 4.99 5.69
N LYS A 37 17.57 6.20 6.13
CA LYS A 37 18.75 6.47 6.99
C LYS A 37 18.37 7.28 8.21
N LEU A 38 17.45 6.76 9.03
CA LEU A 38 16.98 7.48 10.21
C LEU A 38 17.79 7.11 11.46
N TYR A 39 18.39 8.11 12.10
CA TYR A 39 19.02 7.96 13.41
C TYR A 39 17.99 7.63 14.48
N VAL A 40 18.38 6.84 15.49
CA VAL A 40 17.49 6.35 16.55
C VAL A 40 16.75 7.50 17.26
N SER A 41 17.41 8.64 17.48
CA SER A 41 16.81 9.84 18.09
C SER A 41 15.66 10.45 17.30
N LYS A 42 15.67 10.33 15.96
CA LYS A 42 14.62 10.86 15.08
C LYS A 42 13.45 9.89 14.88
N ILE A 43 13.63 8.61 15.21
CA ILE A 43 12.57 7.59 15.09
C ILE A 43 11.39 7.92 16.00
N VAL A 44 11.64 8.33 17.24
CA VAL A 44 10.57 8.69 18.20
C VAL A 44 9.73 9.85 17.66
N GLY A 45 10.40 10.89 17.13
CA GLY A 45 9.71 12.03 16.52
C GLY A 45 8.87 11.62 15.30
N LEU A 46 9.43 10.80 14.41
CA LEU A 46 8.68 10.26 13.26
C LEU A 46 7.45 9.48 13.72
N MET A 47 7.60 8.62 14.72
CA MET A 47 6.49 7.77 15.19
C MET A 47 5.43 8.56 15.92
N PHE A 48 5.80 9.63 16.63
CA PHE A 48 4.86 10.56 17.22
C PHE A 48 4.06 11.29 16.14
N VAL A 49 4.74 11.84 15.12
CA VAL A 49 4.08 12.54 14.00
C VAL A 49 3.16 11.58 13.23
N SER A 50 3.63 10.38 12.88
CA SER A 50 2.78 9.45 12.15
C SER A 50 1.63 8.91 13.00
N ALA A 51 1.77 8.82 14.33
CA ALA A 51 0.66 8.46 15.21
C ALA A 51 -0.42 9.55 15.23
N ILE A 52 -0.02 10.84 15.22
CA ILE A 52 -0.98 11.95 15.04
C ILE A 52 -1.69 11.83 13.69
N LEU A 53 -0.95 11.57 12.60
CA LEU A 53 -1.55 11.37 11.29
C LEU A 53 -2.54 10.19 11.27
N MET A 54 -2.22 9.09 11.95
CA MET A 54 -3.13 7.95 12.09
C MET A 54 -4.43 8.35 12.80
N GLN A 55 -4.34 9.10 13.90
CA GLN A 55 -5.53 9.57 14.62
C GLN A 55 -6.37 10.54 13.79
N LEU A 56 -5.72 11.45 13.07
CA LEU A 56 -6.40 12.31 12.10
C LEU A 56 -7.04 11.49 10.96
N GLY A 57 -6.39 10.40 10.55
CA GLY A 57 -6.95 9.44 9.60
C GLY A 57 -8.21 8.75 10.12
N PHE A 58 -8.23 8.27 11.37
CA PHE A 58 -9.44 7.70 11.96
C PHE A 58 -10.56 8.72 12.12
N PHE A 59 -10.23 9.93 12.59
CA PHE A 59 -11.20 11.03 12.70
C PHE A 59 -11.79 11.41 11.34
N GLY A 60 -10.93 11.61 10.33
CA GLY A 60 -11.34 11.92 8.97
C GLY A 60 -12.18 10.80 8.36
N LEU A 61 -11.77 9.54 8.54
CA LEU A 61 -12.52 8.40 8.04
C LEU A 61 -13.91 8.33 8.69
N TYR A 62 -14.04 8.54 10.00
CA TYR A 62 -15.32 8.62 10.67
C TYR A 62 -16.18 9.76 10.10
N TYR A 63 -15.61 10.95 9.95
CA TYR A 63 -16.32 12.11 9.42
C TYR A 63 -16.83 11.91 7.99
N PHE A 64 -15.94 11.51 7.06
CA PHE A 64 -16.27 11.37 5.63
C PHE A 64 -17.08 10.12 5.32
N SER A 65 -17.03 9.08 6.16
CA SER A 65 -17.89 7.91 6.00
C SER A 65 -19.35 8.22 6.36
N HIS A 66 -19.58 9.02 7.41
CA HIS A 66 -20.93 9.40 7.86
C HIS A 66 -21.54 10.56 7.07
N HIS A 67 -20.71 11.35 6.35
CA HIS A 67 -21.15 12.44 5.48
C HIS A 67 -20.90 12.06 4.00
N SER A 68 -21.55 10.99 3.54
CA SER A 68 -21.32 10.33 2.23
C SER A 68 -21.80 11.12 0.99
N VAL A 69 -22.27 12.36 1.15
CA VAL A 69 -22.88 13.13 0.05
C VAL A 69 -21.79 13.71 -0.85
N GLY A 70 -21.71 13.24 -2.09
CA GLY A 70 -20.86 13.84 -3.13
C GLY A 70 -19.41 13.32 -3.15
N SER A 71 -18.64 13.80 -4.13
CA SER A 71 -17.30 13.30 -4.43
C SER A 71 -16.26 13.58 -3.34
N TYR A 72 -16.43 14.62 -2.53
CA TYR A 72 -15.49 14.99 -1.48
C TYR A 72 -15.36 13.88 -0.41
N ALA A 73 -16.46 13.18 -0.11
CA ALA A 73 -16.49 12.11 0.88
C ALA A 73 -15.61 10.91 0.45
N ALA A 74 -15.56 10.63 -0.86
CA ALA A 74 -14.70 9.60 -1.43
C ALA A 74 -13.21 9.98 -1.29
N TYR A 75 -12.83 11.21 -1.66
CA TYR A 75 -11.45 11.69 -1.50
C TYR A 75 -11.03 11.73 -0.03
N GLY A 76 -11.91 12.25 0.84
CA GLY A 76 -11.65 12.34 2.27
C GLY A 76 -11.44 10.97 2.91
N SER A 77 -12.29 9.99 2.59
CA SER A 77 -12.17 8.61 3.09
C SER A 77 -10.92 7.90 2.55
N PHE A 78 -10.60 8.11 1.27
CA PHE A 78 -9.39 7.59 0.65
C PHE A 78 -8.13 8.15 1.33
N LEU A 79 -8.02 9.49 1.44
CA LEU A 79 -6.87 10.15 2.06
C LEU A 79 -6.72 9.77 3.53
N SER A 80 -7.83 9.71 4.26
CA SER A 80 -7.86 9.29 5.66
C SER A 80 -7.27 7.89 5.84
N THR A 81 -7.61 6.97 4.94
CA THR A 81 -7.06 5.60 4.92
C THR A 81 -5.57 5.58 4.65
N ILE A 82 -5.09 6.42 3.73
CA ILE A 82 -3.66 6.56 3.44
C ILE A 82 -2.90 7.07 4.67
N LEU A 83 -3.46 8.01 5.45
CA LEU A 83 -2.84 8.49 6.68
C LEU A 83 -2.71 7.39 7.74
N ILE A 84 -3.72 6.54 7.90
CA ILE A 84 -3.65 5.36 8.77
C ILE A 84 -2.54 4.41 8.28
N TRP A 85 -2.48 4.18 6.96
CA TRP A 85 -1.47 3.34 6.34
C TRP A 85 -0.04 3.86 6.52
N VAL A 86 0.16 5.18 6.48
CA VAL A 86 1.48 5.82 6.67
C VAL A 86 2.08 5.48 8.03
N TRP A 87 1.28 5.46 9.11
CA TRP A 87 1.76 5.04 10.42
C TRP A 87 2.18 3.57 10.43
N LEU A 88 1.33 2.69 9.90
CA LEU A 88 1.61 1.27 9.81
C LEU A 88 2.93 1.03 9.05
N GLU A 89 3.07 1.63 7.87
CA GLU A 89 4.23 1.45 7.00
C GLU A 89 5.51 2.05 7.62
N SER A 90 5.43 3.27 8.17
CA SER A 90 6.58 3.89 8.84
C SER A 90 7.05 3.07 10.05
N SER A 91 6.12 2.50 10.82
CA SER A 91 6.44 1.66 11.98
C SER A 91 7.16 0.37 11.60
N PHE A 92 6.84 -0.19 10.43
CA PHE A 92 7.53 -1.34 9.86
C PHE A 92 8.93 -0.99 9.40
N LEU A 93 9.05 0.07 8.57
CA LEU A 93 10.28 0.46 7.89
C LEU A 93 11.39 0.84 8.88
N VAL A 94 11.05 1.50 9.99
CA VAL A 94 12.04 1.85 11.03
C VAL A 94 12.33 0.70 12.00
N GLY A 95 11.67 -0.46 11.84
CA GLY A 95 11.87 -1.63 12.69
C GLY A 95 11.17 -1.56 14.06
N TRP A 96 10.27 -0.59 14.27
CA TRP A 96 9.53 -0.42 15.52
C TRP A 96 8.53 -1.55 15.73
N VAL A 97 7.65 -1.76 14.74
CA VAL A 97 6.64 -2.83 14.71
C VAL A 97 6.99 -3.80 13.58
N THR A 98 7.81 -4.81 13.90
CA THR A 98 8.22 -5.87 12.95
C THR A 98 7.77 -7.24 13.47
N GLY A 99 8.61 -7.92 14.24
CA GLY A 99 8.28 -9.19 14.85
C GLY A 99 9.21 -9.54 16.00
N PRO A 100 8.93 -10.63 16.74
CA PRO A 100 9.80 -11.10 17.83
C PRO A 100 11.22 -11.43 17.37
N ARG A 101 11.42 -11.70 16.07
CA ARG A 101 12.71 -12.13 15.53
C ARG A 101 13.37 -11.07 14.66
N LYS A 102 14.28 -10.29 15.26
CA LYS A 102 15.10 -9.27 14.59
C LYS A 102 16.51 -9.77 14.26
N VAL A 103 16.62 -10.99 13.75
CA VAL A 103 17.90 -11.62 13.40
C VAL A 103 17.90 -12.16 11.98
N SER A 104 19.06 -12.15 11.34
CA SER A 104 19.27 -12.72 10.00
C SER A 104 18.94 -14.21 9.96
N CYS A 105 18.41 -14.67 8.82
CA CYS A 105 18.15 -16.08 8.60
C CYS A 105 19.49 -16.86 8.56
N SER A 106 19.57 -18.00 9.25
CA SER A 106 20.74 -18.87 9.09
C SER A 106 20.76 -19.48 7.67
N PRO A 107 21.94 -19.56 7.00
CA PRO A 107 22.05 -20.01 5.61
C PRO A 107 21.55 -21.43 5.35
N ASN A 108 21.50 -22.27 6.39
CA ASN A 108 21.17 -23.69 6.26
C ASN A 108 19.68 -24.00 6.36
N LEU A 109 18.83 -23.02 6.67
CA LEU A 109 17.39 -23.23 6.84
C LEU A 109 16.68 -23.32 5.49
N ARG A 110 15.92 -24.40 5.30
CA ARG A 110 15.15 -24.67 4.09
C ARG A 110 13.67 -24.91 4.42
N GLY A 111 12.81 -24.76 3.40
CA GLY A 111 11.41 -25.14 3.48
C GLY A 111 10.61 -24.43 4.58
N PHE A 112 9.88 -25.22 5.37
CA PHE A 112 8.91 -24.75 6.36
C PHE A 112 9.55 -23.98 7.52
N GLU A 113 10.75 -24.38 7.97
CA GLU A 113 11.43 -23.69 9.08
C GLU A 113 11.83 -22.26 8.70
N ARG A 114 12.25 -22.06 7.45
CA ARG A 114 12.51 -20.73 6.91
C ARG A 114 11.23 -19.89 6.82
N ALA A 115 10.12 -20.51 6.42
CA ALA A 115 8.82 -19.83 6.35
C ALA A 115 8.33 -19.40 7.73
N LYS A 116 8.42 -20.28 8.73
CA LYS A 116 8.09 -19.98 10.13
C LYS A 116 8.93 -18.81 10.67
N GLN A 117 10.23 -18.82 10.40
CA GLN A 117 11.12 -17.75 10.85
C GLN A 117 10.89 -16.43 10.12
N ALA A 118 10.60 -16.46 8.82
CA ALA A 118 10.22 -15.27 8.06
C ALA A 118 8.90 -14.67 8.58
N PHE A 119 7.91 -15.51 8.88
CA PHE A 119 6.65 -15.08 9.48
C PHE A 119 6.86 -14.47 10.87
N GLN A 120 7.70 -15.09 11.71
CA GLN A 120 8.09 -14.52 13.01
C GLN A 120 8.83 -13.17 12.90
N ALA A 121 9.48 -12.87 11.78
CA ALA A 121 10.14 -11.58 11.60
C ALA A 121 9.14 -10.43 11.31
N VAL A 122 7.93 -10.76 10.84
CA VAL A 122 6.89 -9.78 10.46
C VAL A 122 5.59 -9.90 11.26
N LEU A 123 5.51 -10.85 12.20
CA LEU A 123 4.27 -11.21 12.89
C LEU A 123 3.58 -10.02 13.57
N HIS A 124 4.31 -9.19 14.33
CA HIS A 124 3.70 -8.06 15.04
C HIS A 124 3.10 -7.06 14.05
N HIS A 125 3.76 -6.85 12.91
CA HIS A 125 3.22 -6.01 11.84
C HIS A 125 1.91 -6.55 11.27
N GLU A 126 1.82 -7.86 11.00
CA GLU A 126 0.58 -8.47 10.51
C GLU A 126 -0.55 -8.36 11.54
N ILE A 127 -0.26 -8.53 12.83
CA ILE A 127 -1.25 -8.32 13.90
C ILE A 127 -1.75 -6.87 13.88
N HIS A 128 -0.86 -5.88 13.72
CA HIS A 128 -1.27 -4.47 13.66
C HIS A 128 -2.11 -4.16 12.43
N ILE A 129 -1.82 -4.77 11.27
CA ILE A 129 -2.69 -4.66 10.10
C ILE A 129 -4.10 -5.13 10.43
N VAL A 130 -4.25 -6.30 11.06
CA VAL A 130 -5.56 -6.87 11.40
C VAL A 130 -6.30 -5.99 12.42
N VAL A 131 -5.59 -5.46 13.42
CA VAL A 131 -6.17 -4.54 14.41
C VAL A 131 -6.67 -3.26 13.75
N LEU A 132 -5.87 -2.65 12.85
CA LEU A 132 -6.28 -1.47 12.10
C LEU A 132 -7.43 -1.78 11.14
N ALA A 133 -7.42 -2.94 10.48
CA ALA A 133 -8.53 -3.39 9.63
C ALA A 133 -9.84 -3.47 10.42
N LEU A 134 -9.80 -4.03 11.63
CA LEU A 134 -10.95 -4.11 12.51
C LEU A 134 -11.40 -2.72 12.97
N GLY A 135 -10.47 -1.83 13.33
CA GLY A 135 -10.79 -0.45 13.68
C GLY A 135 -11.48 0.30 12.55
N ILE A 136 -10.96 0.18 11.33
CA ILE A 136 -11.56 0.77 10.12
C ILE A 136 -12.94 0.17 9.88
N PHE A 137 -13.08 -1.16 9.94
CA PHE A 137 -14.36 -1.84 9.76
C PHE A 137 -15.41 -1.36 10.77
N LEU A 138 -15.06 -1.22 12.05
CA LEU A 138 -15.97 -0.73 13.08
C LEU A 138 -16.42 0.71 12.84
N VAL A 139 -15.57 1.55 12.24
CA VAL A 139 -15.90 2.92 11.86
C VAL A 139 -16.79 2.98 10.62
N THR A 140 -16.62 2.06 9.66
CA THR A 140 -17.28 2.12 8.35
C THR A 140 -18.48 1.19 8.19
N LYS A 141 -18.70 0.22 9.09
CA LYS A 141 -19.70 -0.86 8.93
C LYS A 141 -21.15 -0.38 8.74
N ASP A 142 -21.51 0.76 9.31
CA ASP A 142 -22.88 1.29 9.30
C ASP A 142 -23.00 2.49 8.33
N THR A 143 -22.08 2.60 7.35
CA THR A 143 -21.97 3.75 6.44
C THR A 143 -22.09 3.34 4.97
N GLU A 144 -22.61 4.23 4.14
CA GLU A 144 -22.75 3.99 2.69
C GLU A 144 -21.43 4.14 1.93
N ASN A 145 -20.45 4.83 2.52
CA ASN A 145 -19.17 5.12 1.87
C ASN A 145 -18.15 4.00 2.14
N TYR A 146 -17.97 3.15 1.15
CA TYR A 146 -17.09 2.00 1.21
C TYR A 146 -15.63 2.28 0.82
N VAL A 147 -15.31 3.49 0.34
CA VAL A 147 -14.01 3.81 -0.26
C VAL A 147 -12.86 3.61 0.71
N GLY A 148 -12.99 4.08 1.95
CA GLY A 148 -11.91 3.95 2.93
C GLY A 148 -11.59 2.50 3.29
N PHE A 149 -12.63 1.69 3.52
CA PHE A 149 -12.45 0.28 3.85
C PHE A 149 -11.79 -0.51 2.71
N TYR A 150 -12.29 -0.37 1.47
CA TYR A 150 -11.70 -1.08 0.34
C TYR A 150 -10.30 -0.57 -0.01
N ALA A 151 -10.01 0.73 0.16
CA ALA A 151 -8.66 1.25 -0.04
C ALA A 151 -7.67 0.56 0.92
N PHE A 152 -8.07 0.37 2.19
CA PHE A 152 -7.25 -0.34 3.17
C PHE A 152 -7.05 -1.81 2.79
N LEU A 153 -8.12 -2.50 2.37
CA LEU A 153 -8.04 -3.90 1.94
C LEU A 153 -7.15 -4.07 0.70
N ILE A 154 -7.21 -3.16 -0.26
CA ILE A 154 -6.32 -3.17 -1.43
C ILE A 154 -4.86 -3.02 -0.98
N LEU A 155 -4.56 -2.04 -0.14
CA LEU A 155 -3.20 -1.86 0.40
C LEU A 155 -2.71 -3.11 1.14
N TRP A 156 -3.55 -3.68 2.00
CA TRP A 156 -3.22 -4.91 2.73
C TRP A 156 -3.01 -6.11 1.80
N GLY A 157 -3.94 -6.35 0.87
CA GLY A 157 -3.88 -7.46 -0.07
C GLY A 157 -2.64 -7.37 -0.96
N MET A 158 -2.38 -6.21 -1.55
CA MET A 158 -1.22 -5.99 -2.40
C MET A 158 0.08 -6.09 -1.61
N ARG A 159 0.14 -5.54 -0.38
CA ARG A 159 1.30 -5.67 0.50
C ARG A 159 1.60 -7.13 0.86
N THR A 160 0.57 -7.90 1.17
CA THR A 160 0.69 -9.33 1.50
C THR A 160 1.18 -10.12 0.28
N SER A 161 0.59 -9.84 -0.88
CA SER A 161 1.00 -10.42 -2.16
C SER A 161 2.47 -10.13 -2.48
N SER A 162 2.93 -8.88 -2.29
CA SER A 162 4.33 -8.50 -2.45
C SER A 162 5.27 -9.26 -1.50
N LYS A 163 4.90 -9.41 -0.23
CA LYS A 163 5.69 -10.17 0.76
C LYS A 163 5.82 -11.64 0.37
N LEU A 164 4.73 -12.27 -0.07
CA LEU A 164 4.75 -13.66 -0.55
C LEU A 164 5.65 -13.79 -1.78
N ASN A 165 5.51 -12.87 -2.74
CA ASN A 165 6.34 -12.86 -3.94
C ASN A 165 7.84 -12.72 -3.61
N LEU A 166 8.21 -11.83 -2.69
CA LEU A 166 9.60 -11.67 -2.20
C LEU A 166 10.12 -12.94 -1.49
N PHE A 167 9.27 -13.62 -0.72
CA PHE A 167 9.65 -14.84 0.00
C PHE A 167 9.88 -16.05 -0.92
N PHE A 168 9.00 -16.28 -1.89
CA PHE A 168 9.12 -17.37 -2.88
C PHE A 168 10.15 -17.06 -3.96
N GLY A 169 10.26 -15.78 -4.29
CA GLY A 169 11.35 -15.16 -5.00
C GLY A 169 10.90 -14.42 -6.25
N VAL A 170 11.49 -13.25 -6.46
CA VAL A 170 11.28 -12.38 -7.62
C VAL A 170 12.61 -11.82 -8.09
N ARG A 171 12.60 -11.22 -9.28
CA ARG A 171 13.81 -10.79 -9.98
C ARG A 171 14.37 -9.53 -9.35
N ASN A 172 13.49 -8.57 -9.06
CA ASN A 172 13.80 -7.30 -8.42
C ASN A 172 13.38 -7.35 -6.95
N LEU A 173 14.35 -7.56 -6.06
CA LEU A 173 14.12 -7.67 -4.62
C LEU A 173 14.06 -6.30 -3.90
N TYR A 174 14.33 -5.21 -4.62
CA TYR A 174 14.39 -3.84 -4.08
C TYR A 174 15.25 -3.73 -2.80
N ILE A 175 16.34 -4.50 -2.70
CA ILE A 175 17.18 -4.54 -1.49
C ILE A 175 17.72 -3.14 -1.13
N ASN A 176 18.01 -2.31 -2.14
CA ASN A 176 18.48 -0.93 -1.97
C ASN A 176 17.44 0.04 -1.37
N PHE A 177 16.16 -0.37 -1.33
CA PHE A 177 15.04 0.41 -0.80
C PHE A 177 14.80 0.12 0.68
N LEU A 178 15.28 -1.02 1.19
CA LEU A 178 15.12 -1.39 2.59
C LEU A 178 15.98 -0.48 3.47
N PRO A 179 15.39 0.16 4.49
CA PRO A 179 16.16 0.84 5.52
C PRO A 179 17.13 -0.11 6.24
N ASP A 180 18.24 0.44 6.74
CA ASP A 180 19.30 -0.34 7.41
C ASP A 180 18.77 -1.20 8.56
N LYS A 181 17.74 -0.72 9.27
CA LYS A 181 17.12 -1.39 10.42
C LYS A 181 16.37 -2.68 10.08
N ILE A 182 15.89 -2.81 8.84
CA ILE A 182 15.18 -4.01 8.37
C ILE A 182 15.95 -4.74 7.28
N ALA A 183 17.21 -4.37 7.02
CA ALA A 183 18.05 -5.00 6.02
C ALA A 183 18.23 -6.51 6.27
N TYR A 184 18.16 -6.97 7.53
CA TYR A 184 18.20 -8.39 7.87
C TYR A 184 17.06 -9.20 7.23
N LEU A 185 15.90 -8.58 6.93
CA LEU A 185 14.79 -9.24 6.24
C LEU A 185 15.17 -9.71 4.84
N SER A 186 16.11 -9.02 4.18
CA SER A 186 16.61 -9.42 2.85
C SER A 186 17.20 -10.83 2.85
N THR A 187 17.71 -11.30 3.99
CA THR A 187 18.25 -12.67 4.14
C THR A 187 17.19 -13.77 4.07
N TYR A 188 15.91 -13.42 4.26
CA TYR A 188 14.78 -14.33 4.08
C TYR A 188 14.23 -14.33 2.64
N PHE A 189 14.58 -13.31 1.84
CA PHE A 189 14.13 -13.18 0.46
C PHE A 189 14.97 -14.04 -0.49
N ARG A 190 14.37 -14.46 -1.60
CA ARG A 190 15.05 -15.29 -2.60
C ARG A 190 15.07 -14.58 -3.94
N GLN A 191 16.23 -14.39 -4.53
CA GLN A 191 16.29 -13.88 -5.90
C GLN A 191 15.99 -15.03 -6.88
N LYS A 192 14.94 -14.88 -7.69
CA LYS A 192 14.54 -15.84 -8.74
C LYS A 192 13.95 -15.10 -9.92
N SER A 193 14.02 -15.67 -11.13
CA SER A 193 13.39 -15.06 -12.31
C SER A 193 11.88 -14.92 -12.17
N CYS A 194 11.22 -15.96 -11.66
CA CYS A 194 9.78 -15.96 -11.36
C CYS A 194 9.48 -17.05 -10.31
N ASN A 195 8.37 -16.89 -9.58
CA ASN A 195 7.83 -17.91 -8.70
C ASN A 195 6.53 -18.47 -9.28
N ALA A 196 6.20 -19.73 -8.97
CA ALA A 196 5.00 -20.38 -9.51
C ALA A 196 3.68 -19.80 -8.96
N LEU A 197 3.73 -19.08 -7.84
CA LEU A 197 2.57 -18.41 -7.24
C LEU A 197 2.27 -17.06 -7.88
N PHE A 198 3.24 -16.45 -8.56
CA PHE A 198 3.14 -15.12 -9.13
C PHE A 198 2.04 -15.06 -10.20
N PRO A 199 1.96 -15.97 -11.19
CA PRO A 199 0.88 -15.95 -12.17
C PRO A 199 -0.50 -16.07 -11.53
N PHE A 200 -0.63 -16.87 -10.46
CA PHE A 200 -1.91 -17.05 -9.77
C PHE A 200 -2.32 -15.79 -9.00
N LEU A 201 -1.41 -15.23 -8.19
CA LEU A 201 -1.65 -14.00 -7.44
C LEU A 201 -1.89 -12.81 -8.38
N PHE A 202 -1.14 -12.74 -9.48
CA PHE A 202 -1.29 -11.71 -10.49
C PHE A 202 -2.63 -11.84 -11.22
N ALA A 203 -3.01 -13.05 -11.66
CA ALA A 203 -4.30 -13.26 -12.31
C ALA A 203 -5.47 -12.91 -11.38
N LEU A 204 -5.41 -13.31 -10.11
CA LEU A 204 -6.42 -12.96 -9.11
C LEU A 204 -6.53 -11.44 -8.92
N ALA A 205 -5.38 -10.77 -8.71
CA ALA A 205 -5.33 -9.32 -8.56
C ALA A 205 -5.83 -8.59 -9.83
N PHE A 206 -5.49 -9.12 -11.01
CA PHE A 206 -5.93 -8.58 -12.30
C PHE A 206 -7.44 -8.71 -12.47
N THR A 207 -8.03 -9.87 -12.15
CA THR A 207 -9.48 -10.06 -12.19
C THR A 207 -10.20 -9.12 -11.23
N ILE A 208 -9.71 -8.97 -9.99
CA ILE A 208 -10.29 -8.02 -9.02
C ILE A 208 -10.20 -6.57 -9.55
N ASN A 209 -9.08 -6.20 -10.17
CA ASN A 209 -8.92 -4.89 -10.78
C ASN A 209 -9.92 -4.65 -11.92
N LEU A 210 -10.18 -5.65 -12.76
CA LEU A 210 -11.22 -5.57 -13.79
C LEU A 210 -12.61 -5.34 -13.19
N LEU A 211 -12.92 -5.97 -12.05
CA LEU A 211 -14.19 -5.74 -11.35
C LEU A 211 -14.29 -4.32 -10.82
N PHE A 212 -13.21 -3.76 -10.25
CA PHE A 212 -13.19 -2.36 -9.82
C PHE A 212 -13.39 -1.39 -10.99
N TRP A 213 -12.71 -1.62 -12.13
CA TRP A 213 -12.90 -0.81 -13.33
C TRP A 213 -14.31 -0.94 -13.89
N ASN A 214 -14.87 -2.15 -13.93
CA ASN A 214 -16.25 -2.37 -14.36
C ASN A 214 -17.23 -1.61 -13.46
N ASN A 215 -17.07 -1.68 -12.13
CA ASN A 215 -17.90 -0.92 -11.19
C ASN A 215 -17.73 0.59 -11.37
N ALA A 216 -16.53 1.07 -11.66
CA ALA A 216 -16.29 2.47 -11.98
C ALA A 216 -17.09 2.90 -13.22
N PHE A 217 -17.02 2.15 -14.32
CA PHE A 217 -17.77 2.50 -15.54
C PHE A 217 -19.29 2.37 -15.36
N MET A 218 -19.76 1.38 -14.60
CA MET A 218 -21.19 1.21 -14.30
C MET A 218 -21.74 2.29 -13.36
N SER A 219 -20.90 2.95 -12.58
CA SER A 219 -21.30 4.01 -11.64
C SER A 219 -21.21 5.42 -12.23
N LEU A 220 -20.99 5.55 -13.54
CA LEU A 220 -20.95 6.85 -14.22
C LEU A 220 -22.21 7.68 -13.95
N GLY A 221 -22.02 8.92 -13.51
CA GLY A 221 -23.12 9.84 -13.15
C GLY A 221 -23.69 9.65 -11.73
N THR A 222 -23.18 8.68 -10.96
CA THR A 222 -23.55 8.49 -9.55
C THR A 222 -22.51 9.07 -8.60
N SER A 223 -22.87 9.25 -7.31
CA SER A 223 -21.94 9.71 -6.26
C SER A 223 -20.76 8.74 -6.02
N GLN A 224 -20.91 7.47 -6.42
CA GLN A 224 -19.93 6.41 -6.21
C GLN A 224 -18.80 6.38 -7.26
N TYR A 225 -19.00 7.05 -8.40
CA TYR A 225 -18.08 7.05 -9.54
C TYR A 225 -16.63 7.36 -9.14
N VAL A 226 -16.45 8.45 -8.41
CA VAL A 226 -15.14 8.94 -7.97
C VAL A 226 -14.44 7.94 -7.05
N GLY A 227 -15.18 7.35 -6.10
CA GLY A 227 -14.67 6.34 -5.19
C GLY A 227 -14.18 5.09 -5.92
N ASN A 228 -14.97 4.60 -6.89
CA ASN A 228 -14.60 3.44 -7.68
C ASN A 228 -13.37 3.69 -8.55
N ILE A 229 -13.21 4.88 -9.13
CA ILE A 229 -11.99 5.23 -9.88
C ILE A 229 -10.77 5.25 -8.94
N LEU A 230 -10.87 5.86 -7.75
CA LEU A 230 -9.76 5.88 -6.78
C LEU A 230 -9.31 4.46 -6.42
N LEU A 231 -10.26 3.56 -6.16
CA LEU A 231 -9.97 2.16 -5.82
C LEU A 231 -9.38 1.39 -7.01
N ALA A 232 -9.95 1.53 -8.21
CA ALA A 232 -9.46 0.90 -9.43
C ALA A 232 -8.04 1.37 -9.79
N SER A 233 -7.78 2.67 -9.66
CA SER A 233 -6.44 3.26 -9.83
C SER A 233 -5.45 2.70 -8.82
N LEU A 234 -5.81 2.64 -7.54
CA LEU A 234 -4.93 2.10 -6.49
C LEU A 234 -4.59 0.63 -6.74
N MET A 235 -5.58 -0.19 -7.12
CA MET A 235 -5.36 -1.59 -7.45
C MET A 235 -4.50 -1.77 -8.70
N SER A 236 -4.69 -0.92 -9.72
CA SER A 236 -3.87 -0.89 -10.93
C SER A 236 -2.42 -0.52 -10.64
N LEU A 237 -2.17 0.40 -9.71
CA LEU A 237 -0.83 0.76 -9.25
C LEU A 237 -0.14 -0.42 -8.53
N GLY A 238 -0.88 -1.15 -7.70
CA GLY A 238 -0.36 -2.38 -7.10
C GLY A 238 0.01 -3.43 -8.15
N LEU A 239 -0.82 -3.62 -9.18
CA LEU A 239 -0.50 -4.54 -10.29
C LEU A 239 0.75 -4.10 -11.05
N LEU A 240 0.90 -2.79 -11.27
CA LEU A 240 2.10 -2.22 -11.87
C LEU A 240 3.33 -2.55 -11.03
N GLU A 241 3.26 -2.41 -9.71
CA GLU A 241 4.36 -2.80 -8.80
C GLU A 241 4.75 -4.28 -8.96
N HIS A 242 3.77 -5.19 -9.04
CA HIS A 242 4.00 -6.62 -9.25
C HIS A 242 4.65 -6.92 -10.61
N ILE A 243 4.26 -6.20 -11.66
CA ILE A 243 4.93 -6.29 -12.97
C ILE A 243 6.39 -5.86 -12.83
N LEU A 244 6.67 -4.73 -12.17
CA LEU A 244 8.02 -4.24 -11.95
C LEU A 244 8.89 -5.22 -11.12
N MET A 245 8.30 -6.04 -10.23
CA MET A 245 9.04 -7.07 -9.48
C MET A 245 9.61 -8.19 -10.37
N VAL A 246 8.95 -8.51 -11.48
CA VAL A 246 9.29 -9.66 -12.35
C VAL A 246 10.00 -9.25 -13.64
N VAL A 247 9.67 -8.07 -14.17
CA VAL A 247 10.28 -7.55 -15.41
C VAL A 247 11.80 -7.35 -15.22
N PRO A 248 12.63 -7.71 -16.22
CA PRO A 248 14.09 -7.58 -16.18
C PRO A 248 14.62 -6.12 -16.22
N PHE A 249 13.83 -5.14 -15.81
CA PHE A 249 14.20 -3.72 -15.87
C PHE A 249 14.78 -3.25 -14.54
N ASN A 250 15.91 -2.54 -14.58
CA ASN A 250 16.50 -1.93 -13.40
C ASN A 250 15.68 -0.70 -12.97
N CYS A 251 14.66 -0.95 -12.14
CA CYS A 251 13.70 0.06 -11.70
C CYS A 251 14.29 1.08 -10.70
N ASN A 252 15.57 1.00 -10.36
CA ASN A 252 16.21 1.95 -9.44
C ASN A 252 16.11 3.41 -9.95
N GLY A 253 16.07 3.62 -11.28
CA GLY A 253 15.94 4.93 -11.89
C GLY A 253 14.58 5.61 -11.63
N ILE A 254 13.50 4.83 -11.59
CA ILE A 254 12.12 5.32 -11.38
C ILE A 254 11.97 5.99 -10.02
N TRP A 255 12.64 5.41 -9.02
CA TRP A 255 12.61 5.87 -7.64
C TRP A 255 13.86 6.66 -7.25
N SER A 256 14.70 7.00 -8.23
CA SER A 256 15.97 7.68 -8.00
C SER A 256 15.77 8.96 -7.18
N PHE A 257 14.72 9.74 -7.40
CA PHE A 257 14.44 10.92 -6.57
C PHE A 257 14.34 10.59 -5.07
N GLY A 258 13.59 9.57 -4.65
CA GLY A 258 13.55 9.13 -3.25
C GLY A 258 14.87 8.53 -2.75
N LEU A 259 15.68 7.98 -3.66
CA LEU A 259 17.01 7.42 -3.35
C LEU A 259 18.14 8.47 -3.34
N THR A 260 17.94 9.63 -3.99
CA THR A 260 18.93 10.68 -4.23
C THR A 260 18.66 11.95 -3.43
N VAL A 261 17.47 12.10 -2.82
CA VAL A 261 17.20 13.16 -1.83
C VAL A 261 18.08 12.90 -0.60
N GLN A 262 19.34 13.33 -0.70
CA GLN A 262 20.24 13.77 0.36
C GLN A 262 21.52 14.32 -0.28
N LYS A 263 21.66 15.65 -0.21
CA LYS A 263 22.87 16.23 0.38
C LYS A 263 22.63 16.37 1.88
#